data_AF-A0A6A7G5C8-F1
#
_entry.id   AF-A0A6A7G5C8-F1
#
_cell.length_a   1.000
_cell.length_b   1.000
_cell.length_c   1.000
_cell.angle_alpha   90.00
_cell.angle_beta   90.00
_cell.angle_gamma   90.00
#
_symmetry.space_group_name_H-M   'P 1'
#
loop_
_entity.id
_entity.type
_entity.pdbx_description
1 polymer ?
#
loop_
_entity_poly.entity_id
_entity_poly.type
_entity_poly.pdbx_seq_one_letter_code
_entity_poly.pdbx_strand_id
1 'polypeptide(L)'
;MQMACYQLYYPQLQGQFASAGLSVFNNNWSDVHDFTPTDNGKNWSAAMPSTLTQLQLPSLRQLHSVGVSSDRESSTVPFTLGSVTPPGYQCIHDEPLLLMLYHSPDQQQAASAVLRHLYQAAGLSAVLYSREVRVSNSDAIRVLGEELAAAKAIKFAAGPVVAFLLDAPYDDIIKAAEGVRADNVYVAPNNGNGYNQANKFFSLATFSMTI
;
A
#
# COMPACT_ATOMS: atom_id res chain seq x y z
N MET A 1 -5.03 -9.18 21.87
CA MET A 1 -5.61 -9.20 20.51
C MET A 1 -4.50 -9.28 19.47
N GLN A 2 -4.68 -10.02 18.38
CA GLN A 2 -3.70 -10.06 17.28
C GLN A 2 -4.28 -9.47 16.01
N MET A 3 -3.56 -8.54 15.38
CA MET A 3 -3.96 -7.92 14.11
C MET A 3 -3.07 -8.39 12.96
N ALA A 4 -3.61 -8.45 11.76
CA ALA A 4 -2.88 -8.88 10.56
C ALA A 4 -3.35 -8.10 9.33
N CYS A 5 -2.50 -8.01 8.31
CA CYS A 5 -2.92 -7.52 7.00
C CYS A 5 -4.00 -8.46 6.43
N TYR A 6 -5.04 -7.87 5.82
CA TYR A 6 -6.07 -8.63 5.12
C TYR A 6 -5.44 -9.49 4.02
N GLN A 7 -5.87 -10.75 3.91
CA GLN A 7 -5.30 -11.74 3.01
C GLN A 7 -6.37 -12.69 2.48
N LEU A 8 -7.16 -12.21 1.51
CA LEU A 8 -8.16 -13.03 0.82
C LEU A 8 -8.39 -12.52 -0.60
N TYR A 9 -8.75 -13.45 -1.47
CA TYR A 9 -9.15 -13.17 -2.84
C TYR A 9 -10.34 -14.04 -3.23
N TYR A 10 -11.23 -13.46 -4.03
CA TYR A 10 -12.10 -14.18 -4.97
C TYR A 10 -12.57 -13.18 -6.05
N PRO A 11 -13.02 -13.65 -7.22
CA PRO A 11 -13.20 -12.78 -8.39
C PRO A 11 -14.12 -11.56 -8.17
N GLN A 12 -15.15 -11.70 -7.35
CA GLN A 12 -16.12 -10.63 -7.09
C GLN A 12 -15.69 -9.66 -5.98
N LEU A 13 -14.69 -10.01 -5.18
CA LEU A 13 -14.34 -9.29 -3.94
C LEU A 13 -13.96 -7.83 -4.21
N GLN A 14 -13.18 -7.57 -5.26
CA GLN A 14 -12.80 -6.20 -5.61
C GLN A 14 -14.01 -5.31 -5.94
N GLY A 15 -15.00 -5.84 -6.67
CA GLY A 15 -16.25 -5.14 -6.95
C GLY A 15 -17.08 -4.87 -5.69
N GLN A 16 -17.00 -5.75 -4.70
CA GLN A 16 -17.67 -5.55 -3.42
C GLN A 16 -16.98 -4.46 -2.57
N PHE A 17 -15.65 -4.41 -2.55
CA PHE A 17 -14.91 -3.28 -1.94
C PHE A 17 -15.37 -1.95 -2.54
N ALA A 18 -15.39 -1.86 -3.87
CA ALA A 18 -15.85 -0.67 -4.57
C ALA A 18 -17.32 -0.31 -4.26
N SER A 19 -18.22 -1.31 -4.23
CA SER A 19 -19.63 -1.11 -3.90
C SER A 19 -19.84 -0.64 -2.45
N ALA A 20 -18.94 -1.03 -1.55
CA ALA A 20 -18.92 -0.57 -0.17
C ALA A 20 -18.26 0.81 0.02
N GLY A 21 -17.76 1.43 -1.05
CA GLY A 21 -17.02 2.69 -0.97
C GLY A 21 -15.63 2.54 -0.34
N LEU A 22 -15.07 1.33 -0.35
CA LEU A 22 -13.77 1.02 0.24
C LEU A 22 -12.69 0.90 -0.84
N SER A 23 -11.59 1.64 -0.66
CA SER A 23 -10.39 1.41 -1.46
C SER A 23 -9.60 0.22 -0.89
N VAL A 24 -9.22 -0.71 -1.77
CA VAL A 24 -8.32 -1.82 -1.40
C VAL A 24 -6.93 -1.34 -1.00
N PHE A 25 -6.55 -0.11 -1.36
CA PHE A 25 -5.26 0.48 -1.00
C PHE A 25 -5.31 1.21 0.35
N ASN A 26 -6.48 1.51 0.90
CA ASN A 26 -6.62 2.19 2.19
C ASN A 26 -6.78 1.21 3.34
N ASN A 27 -5.66 0.59 3.73
CA ASN A 27 -5.61 -0.36 4.84
C ASN A 27 -4.63 0.11 5.93
N ASN A 28 -5.10 0.29 7.17
CA ASN A 28 -4.31 0.72 8.34
C ASN A 28 -4.34 -0.30 9.48
N TRP A 29 -4.31 -1.59 9.13
CA TRP A 29 -4.50 -2.72 10.06
C TRP A 29 -3.55 -2.76 11.27
N SER A 30 -2.36 -2.18 11.16
CA SER A 30 -1.32 -2.24 12.19
C SER A 30 -1.31 -1.03 13.14
N ASP A 31 -2.06 0.02 12.84
CA ASP A 31 -2.06 1.27 13.60
C ASP A 31 -3.25 1.29 14.57
N VAL A 32 -3.11 0.52 15.65
CA VAL A 32 -4.19 0.30 16.61
C VAL A 32 -4.01 1.22 17.81
N HIS A 33 -5.03 2.05 18.04
CA HIS A 33 -5.17 2.81 19.27
C HIS A 33 -5.79 1.94 20.38
N ASP A 34 -5.09 1.83 21.51
CA ASP A 34 -5.56 1.13 22.70
C ASP A 34 -6.07 2.15 23.72
N PHE A 35 -7.39 2.24 23.89
CA PHE A 35 -8.02 3.19 24.81
C PHE A 35 -7.84 2.82 26.29
N THR A 36 -7.45 1.58 26.60
CA THR A 36 -7.32 1.07 27.97
C THR A 36 -6.00 0.32 28.15
N PRO A 37 -4.85 0.97 27.93
CA PRO A 37 -3.56 0.32 28.06
C PRO A 37 -3.36 -0.16 29.50
N THR A 38 -2.73 -1.33 29.67
CA THR A 38 -2.37 -1.83 30.99
C THR A 38 -0.94 -1.43 31.34
N ASP A 39 -0.61 -1.41 32.63
CA ASP A 39 0.76 -1.13 33.09
C ASP A 39 1.80 -2.11 32.51
N ASN A 40 1.34 -3.30 32.07
CA ASN A 40 2.16 -4.35 31.47
C ASN A 40 2.31 -4.22 29.94
N GLY A 41 1.82 -3.13 29.33
CA GLY A 41 1.96 -2.84 27.91
C GLY A 41 0.65 -2.89 27.12
N LYS A 42 0.78 -3.06 25.81
CA LYS A 42 -0.34 -3.04 24.84
C LYS A 42 -1.20 -4.29 24.98
N ASN A 43 -2.53 -4.15 24.90
CA ASN A 43 -3.46 -5.28 24.87
C ASN A 43 -3.52 -5.97 23.50
N TRP A 44 -2.70 -5.54 22.55
CA TRP A 44 -2.67 -6.03 21.20
C TRP A 44 -1.25 -6.21 20.68
N SER A 45 -1.10 -7.06 19.69
CA SER A 45 0.13 -7.25 18.93
C SER A 45 -0.20 -7.40 17.44
N ALA A 46 0.74 -7.05 16.58
CA ALA A 46 0.64 -7.39 15.17
C ALA A 46 1.18 -8.80 14.94
N ALA A 47 0.51 -9.56 14.07
CA ALA A 47 0.93 -10.88 13.64
C ALA A 47 1.84 -10.74 12.42
N MET A 48 2.97 -11.44 12.46
CA MET A 48 3.89 -11.51 11.35
C MET A 48 3.27 -12.32 10.21
N PRO A 49 3.64 -12.05 8.94
CA PRO A 49 3.18 -12.87 7.82
C PRO A 49 3.53 -14.34 8.05
N SER A 50 4.77 -14.65 8.41
CA SER A 50 5.19 -16.03 8.71
C SER A 50 4.39 -16.72 9.84
N THR A 51 3.72 -15.95 10.70
CA THR A 51 2.95 -16.47 11.84
C THR A 51 1.44 -16.54 11.61
N LEU A 52 0.96 -16.04 10.47
CA LEU A 52 -0.45 -16.17 10.13
C LEU A 52 -0.76 -17.63 9.82
N THR A 53 -1.47 -18.29 10.73
CA THR A 53 -2.11 -19.57 10.44
C THR A 53 -2.93 -19.41 9.16
N GLN A 54 -2.77 -20.33 8.21
CA GLN A 54 -3.59 -20.31 6.99
C GLN A 54 -5.06 -20.27 7.41
N LEU A 55 -5.78 -19.25 6.91
CA LEU A 55 -7.21 -19.17 7.14
C LEU A 55 -7.85 -20.46 6.61
N GLN A 56 -8.56 -21.17 7.47
CA GLN A 56 -9.28 -22.36 7.03
C GLN A 56 -10.37 -21.92 6.06
N LEU A 57 -10.17 -22.22 4.78
CA LEU A 57 -11.14 -21.90 3.75
C LEU A 57 -12.36 -22.82 3.90
N PRO A 58 -13.57 -22.33 3.59
CA PRO A 58 -14.76 -23.16 3.66
C PRO A 58 -14.64 -24.41 2.78
N SER A 59 -14.88 -25.60 3.36
CA SER A 59 -14.85 -26.89 2.65
C SER A 59 -16.23 -27.30 2.09
N LEU A 60 -17.25 -26.47 2.31
CA LEU A 60 -18.60 -26.73 1.83
C LEU A 60 -18.61 -26.63 0.29
N ARG A 61 -19.04 -27.70 -0.38
CA ARG A 61 -19.09 -27.77 -1.85
C ARG A 61 -19.81 -26.60 -2.51
N GLN A 62 -20.84 -26.07 -1.87
CA GLN A 62 -21.62 -24.91 -2.35
C GLN A 62 -20.77 -23.63 -2.46
N LEU A 63 -19.68 -23.54 -1.70
CA LEU A 63 -18.78 -22.38 -1.68
C LEU A 63 -17.56 -22.58 -2.60
N HIS A 64 -17.39 -23.76 -3.20
CA HIS A 64 -16.27 -24.01 -4.12
C HIS A 64 -16.35 -23.14 -5.38
N SER A 65 -17.55 -22.81 -5.85
CA SER A 65 -17.76 -21.94 -7.02
C SER A 65 -17.34 -20.49 -6.78
N VAL A 66 -17.09 -20.09 -5.53
CA VAL A 66 -16.62 -18.74 -5.19
C VAL A 66 -15.15 -18.58 -5.59
N GLY A 67 -14.36 -19.66 -5.61
CA GLY A 67 -12.94 -19.60 -5.99
C GLY A 67 -12.08 -18.81 -5.01
N VAL A 68 -12.30 -19.03 -3.71
CA VAL A 68 -11.56 -18.32 -2.64
C VAL A 68 -10.10 -18.76 -2.62
N SER A 69 -9.20 -17.79 -2.53
CA SER A 69 -7.78 -17.98 -2.26
C SER A 69 -7.39 -17.19 -1.01
N SER A 70 -6.54 -17.79 -0.18
CA SER A 70 -5.85 -17.10 0.90
C SER A 70 -4.37 -16.90 0.56
N ASP A 71 -3.96 -16.99 -0.71
CA ASP A 71 -2.58 -16.67 -1.09
C ASP A 71 -2.30 -15.16 -1.06
N ARG A 72 -1.11 -14.78 -0.56
CA ARG A 72 -0.73 -13.37 -0.32
C ARG A 72 -0.54 -12.59 -1.60
N GLU A 73 0.08 -13.20 -2.60
CA GLU A 73 0.34 -12.54 -3.88
C GLU A 73 -0.94 -12.34 -4.68
N SER A 74 -1.94 -13.21 -4.45
CA SER A 74 -3.26 -13.11 -5.09
C SER A 74 -4.28 -12.22 -4.35
N SER A 75 -3.99 -11.81 -3.11
CA SER A 75 -4.95 -11.09 -2.25
C SER A 75 -5.51 -9.83 -2.91
N THR A 76 -6.81 -9.57 -2.72
CA THR A 76 -7.48 -8.36 -3.25
C THR A 76 -6.96 -7.08 -2.59
N VAL A 77 -6.65 -7.14 -1.29
CA VAL A 77 -5.96 -6.06 -0.58
C VAL A 77 -4.46 -6.35 -0.66
N PRO A 78 -3.63 -5.39 -1.14
CA PRO A 78 -2.19 -5.54 -1.16
C PRO A 78 -1.66 -5.90 0.22
N PHE A 79 -0.74 -6.86 0.25
CA PHE A 79 -0.02 -7.16 1.47
C PHE A 79 0.89 -5.96 1.81
N THR A 80 0.72 -5.41 3.01
CA THR A 80 1.56 -4.33 3.55
C THR A 80 2.14 -4.74 4.90
N LEU A 81 3.38 -4.33 5.16
CA LEU A 81 4.04 -4.58 6.44
C LEU A 81 3.46 -3.72 7.57
N GLY A 82 2.91 -2.55 7.24
CA GLY A 82 2.42 -1.59 8.21
C GLY A 82 3.53 -1.11 9.14
N SER A 83 3.21 -0.98 10.44
CA SER A 83 4.15 -0.60 11.50
C SER A 83 4.90 -1.80 12.10
N VAL A 84 4.82 -2.97 11.46
CA VAL A 84 5.42 -4.20 11.96
C VAL A 84 6.89 -4.25 11.58
N THR A 85 7.74 -4.58 12.54
CA THR A 85 9.16 -4.85 12.28
C THR A 85 9.40 -6.35 12.51
N PRO A 86 9.51 -7.17 11.45
CA PRO A 86 9.84 -8.59 11.60
C PRO A 86 11.13 -8.80 12.39
N PRO A 87 11.25 -9.88 13.19
CA PRO A 87 12.54 -10.28 13.74
C PRO A 87 13.57 -10.46 12.61
N GLY A 88 14.68 -9.73 12.68
CA GLY A 88 15.72 -9.76 11.65
C GLY A 88 15.42 -8.90 10.40
N TYR A 89 14.28 -8.20 10.36
CA TYR A 89 14.06 -7.19 9.33
C TYR A 89 14.99 -6.01 9.57
N GLN A 90 15.85 -5.80 8.59
CA GLN A 90 16.63 -4.58 8.43
C GLN A 90 16.05 -3.91 7.20
N CYS A 91 15.69 -2.64 7.33
CA CYS A 91 15.29 -1.83 6.19
C CYS A 91 16.39 -2.00 5.12
N ILE A 92 15.99 -2.38 3.91
CA ILE A 92 16.97 -2.68 2.84
C ILE A 92 17.80 -1.43 2.53
N HIS A 93 17.19 -0.25 2.72
CA HIS A 93 17.83 1.05 2.64
C HIS A 93 17.55 1.90 3.88
N ASP A 94 18.39 2.91 4.12
CA ASP A 94 18.20 3.88 5.22
C ASP A 94 16.89 4.69 5.08
N GLU A 95 16.24 4.65 3.91
CA GLU A 95 15.13 5.54 3.55
C GLU A 95 14.10 4.88 2.61
N PRO A 96 12.87 4.59 3.10
CA PRO A 96 11.76 4.16 2.26
C PRO A 96 11.36 5.19 1.19
N LEU A 97 10.94 4.71 0.02
CA LEU A 97 10.64 5.54 -1.14
C LEU A 97 9.15 5.58 -1.48
N LEU A 98 8.73 6.72 -2.03
CA LEU A 98 7.38 6.92 -2.53
C LEU A 98 7.29 6.53 -4.01
N LEU A 99 6.33 5.66 -4.33
CA LEU A 99 5.84 5.44 -5.69
C LEU A 99 4.37 5.88 -5.75
N MET A 100 4.01 6.66 -6.77
CA MET A 100 2.64 7.11 -7.03
C MET A 100 2.19 6.68 -8.42
N LEU A 101 0.97 6.16 -8.51
CA LEU A 101 0.25 5.87 -9.74
C LEU A 101 -0.89 6.88 -9.88
N TYR A 102 -0.79 7.73 -10.88
CA TYR A 102 -1.82 8.71 -11.20
C TYR A 102 -3.10 8.02 -11.68
N HIS A 103 -4.22 8.72 -11.56
CA HIS A 103 -5.51 8.20 -11.98
C HIS A 103 -5.51 7.84 -13.48
N SER A 104 -5.92 6.62 -13.80
CA SER A 104 -6.10 6.13 -15.16
C SER A 104 -7.12 4.98 -15.18
N PRO A 105 -7.74 4.66 -16.32
CA PRO A 105 -8.70 3.55 -16.42
C PRO A 105 -8.13 2.18 -16.01
N ASP A 106 -6.81 2.02 -16.14
CA ASP A 106 -6.05 0.81 -15.84
C ASP A 106 -5.26 0.88 -14.52
N GLN A 107 -5.48 1.91 -13.69
CA GLN A 107 -4.70 2.17 -12.46
C GLN A 107 -4.62 0.96 -11.53
N GLN A 108 -5.71 0.21 -11.37
CA GLN A 108 -5.78 -1.00 -10.54
C GLN A 108 -4.91 -2.15 -11.10
N GLN A 109 -4.92 -2.32 -12.42
CA GLN A 109 -4.10 -3.33 -13.11
C GLN A 109 -2.62 -2.95 -13.05
N ALA A 110 -2.30 -1.66 -13.24
CA ALA A 110 -0.96 -1.12 -13.07
C ALA A 110 -0.43 -1.32 -11.64
N ALA A 111 -1.24 -0.99 -10.62
CA ALA A 111 -0.92 -1.21 -9.22
C ALA A 111 -0.63 -2.69 -8.93
N SER A 112 -1.49 -3.59 -9.42
CA SER A 112 -1.30 -5.03 -9.26
C SER A 112 -0.01 -5.55 -9.94
N ALA A 113 0.35 -4.97 -11.10
CA ALA A 113 1.59 -5.31 -11.80
C ALA A 113 2.84 -4.85 -11.04
N VAL A 114 2.82 -3.61 -10.53
CA VAL A 114 3.89 -3.06 -9.68
C VAL A 114 4.10 -3.91 -8.43
N LEU A 115 3.01 -4.22 -7.71
CA LEU A 115 3.07 -5.03 -6.48
C LEU A 115 3.63 -6.42 -6.75
N ARG A 116 3.18 -7.09 -7.82
CA ARG A 116 3.68 -8.42 -8.20
C ARG A 116 5.18 -8.39 -8.47
N HIS A 117 5.66 -7.39 -9.20
CA HIS A 117 7.10 -7.26 -9.49
C HIS A 117 7.89 -7.07 -8.19
N LEU A 118 7.44 -6.17 -7.31
CA LEU A 118 8.10 -5.90 -6.03
C LEU A 118 8.13 -7.12 -5.12
N TYR A 119 7.02 -7.86 -5.01
CA TYR A 119 6.97 -9.09 -4.21
C TYR A 119 7.90 -10.18 -4.75
N GLN A 120 8.04 -10.29 -6.07
CA GLN A 120 8.96 -11.25 -6.69
C GLN A 120 10.44 -10.86 -6.52
N ALA A 121 10.76 -9.57 -6.64
CA ALA A 121 12.13 -9.07 -6.59
C ALA A 121 12.67 -8.90 -5.16
N ALA A 122 11.84 -8.33 -4.27
CA ALA A 122 12.24 -7.90 -2.93
C ALA A 122 11.42 -8.56 -1.80
N GLY A 123 10.48 -9.45 -2.12
CA GLY A 123 9.65 -10.15 -1.15
C GLY A 123 8.46 -9.33 -0.63
N LEU A 124 7.64 -9.97 0.21
CA LEU A 124 6.41 -9.35 0.73
C LEU A 124 6.64 -8.16 1.68
N SER A 125 7.86 -7.99 2.22
CA SER A 125 8.23 -6.83 3.03
C SER A 125 8.48 -5.56 2.21
N ALA A 126 8.49 -5.65 0.87
CA ALA A 126 8.79 -4.53 -0.01
C ALA A 126 7.82 -3.35 0.10
N VAL A 127 6.60 -3.58 0.59
CA VAL A 127 5.54 -2.58 0.68
C VAL A 127 5.20 -2.34 2.14
N LEU A 128 5.52 -1.15 2.64
CA LEU A 128 5.23 -0.76 4.02
C LEU A 128 3.79 -0.29 4.17
N TYR A 129 3.33 0.59 3.29
CA TYR A 129 1.98 1.12 3.30
C TYR A 129 1.50 1.37 1.87
N SER A 130 0.17 1.35 1.71
CA SER A 130 -0.51 1.82 0.52
C SER A 130 -1.57 2.85 0.90
N ARG A 131 -1.88 3.76 -0.02
CA ARG A 131 -3.00 4.71 0.09
C ARG A 131 -3.58 5.02 -1.27
N GLU A 132 -4.88 5.31 -1.32
CA GLU A 132 -5.57 5.94 -2.43
C GLU A 132 -6.22 7.24 -1.93
N VAL A 133 -5.78 8.37 -2.47
CA VAL A 133 -6.21 9.69 -1.98
C VAL A 133 -6.27 10.71 -3.13
N ARG A 134 -7.24 11.64 -3.05
CA ARG A 134 -7.24 12.82 -3.91
C ARG A 134 -6.26 13.84 -3.35
N VAL A 135 -5.28 14.22 -4.16
CA VAL A 135 -4.24 15.18 -3.76
C VAL A 135 -4.62 16.56 -4.28
N SER A 136 -4.79 17.53 -3.38
CA SER A 136 -5.04 18.91 -3.78
C SER A 136 -3.78 19.56 -4.38
N ASN A 137 -3.92 20.69 -5.08
CA ASN A 137 -2.75 21.39 -5.61
C ASN A 137 -1.79 21.85 -4.51
N SER A 138 -2.31 22.36 -3.38
CA SER A 138 -1.50 22.72 -2.21
C SER A 138 -0.75 21.53 -1.63
N ASP A 139 -1.39 20.37 -1.59
CA ASP A 139 -0.78 19.14 -1.10
C ASP A 139 0.30 18.62 -2.05
N ALA A 140 0.04 18.68 -3.36
CA ALA A 140 1.02 18.35 -4.38
C ALA A 140 2.27 19.24 -4.28
N ILE A 141 2.10 20.56 -4.12
CA ILE A 141 3.22 21.50 -3.89
C ILE A 141 3.97 21.15 -2.61
N ARG A 142 3.25 20.84 -1.52
CA ARG A 142 3.86 20.47 -0.24
C ARG A 142 4.74 19.24 -0.37
N VAL A 143 4.25 18.20 -1.05
CA VAL A 143 4.94 16.92 -1.25
C VAL A 143 6.08 17.08 -2.24
N LEU A 144 5.79 17.54 -3.47
CA LEU A 144 6.70 17.47 -4.61
C LEU A 144 7.50 18.75 -4.88
N GLY A 145 7.14 19.86 -4.26
CA GLY A 145 7.64 21.19 -4.61
C GLY A 145 6.84 21.83 -5.75
N GLU A 146 6.97 23.14 -5.89
CA GLU A 146 6.14 23.96 -6.79
C GLU A 146 6.31 23.59 -8.28
N GLU A 147 7.55 23.47 -8.75
CA GLU A 147 7.86 23.16 -10.14
C GLU A 147 7.29 21.81 -10.58
N LEU A 148 7.53 20.76 -9.79
CA LEU A 148 7.09 19.42 -10.12
C LEU A 148 5.57 19.25 -9.95
N ALA A 149 4.98 19.89 -8.93
CA ALA A 149 3.53 19.91 -8.77
C ALA A 149 2.84 20.60 -9.95
N ALA A 150 3.36 21.74 -10.41
CA ALA A 150 2.86 22.43 -11.60
C ALA A 150 2.96 21.55 -12.86
N ALA A 151 4.09 20.89 -13.06
CA ALA A 151 4.30 19.97 -14.19
C ALA A 151 3.36 18.75 -14.18
N LYS A 152 2.85 18.36 -13.00
CA LYS A 152 1.95 17.20 -12.81
C LYS A 152 0.51 17.60 -12.46
N ALA A 153 0.16 18.88 -12.51
CA ALA A 153 -1.14 19.39 -12.05
C ALA A 153 -2.34 18.69 -12.71
N ILE A 154 -2.27 18.46 -14.03
CA ILE A 154 -3.32 17.74 -14.78
C ILE A 154 -3.51 16.31 -14.25
N LYS A 155 -2.41 15.65 -13.87
CA LYS A 155 -2.44 14.27 -13.35
C LYS A 155 -3.08 14.18 -11.97
N PHE A 156 -2.80 15.15 -11.10
CA PHE A 156 -3.45 15.25 -9.79
C PHE A 156 -4.93 15.63 -9.89
N ALA A 157 -5.29 16.48 -10.86
CA ALA A 157 -6.69 16.86 -11.09
C ALA A 157 -7.54 15.72 -11.69
N ALA A 158 -6.90 14.75 -12.37
CA ALA A 158 -7.59 13.66 -13.06
C ALA A 158 -8.36 12.71 -12.11
N GLY A 159 -7.92 12.55 -10.87
CA GLY A 159 -8.57 11.65 -9.92
C GLY A 159 -7.67 11.27 -8.74
N PRO A 160 -8.08 10.28 -7.93
CA PRO A 160 -7.28 9.80 -6.82
C PRO A 160 -5.98 9.15 -7.31
N VAL A 161 -4.92 9.36 -6.54
CA VAL A 161 -3.60 8.75 -6.75
C VAL A 161 -3.49 7.54 -5.83
N VAL A 162 -2.97 6.43 -6.36
CA VAL A 162 -2.57 5.26 -5.57
C VAL A 162 -1.09 5.39 -5.25
N ALA A 163 -0.73 5.39 -3.97
CA ALA A 163 0.63 5.55 -3.51
C ALA A 163 1.09 4.36 -2.68
N PHE A 164 2.37 4.02 -2.81
CA PHE A 164 3.05 3.00 -2.02
C PHE A 164 4.27 3.59 -1.32
N LEU A 165 4.43 3.25 -0.05
CA LEU A 165 5.67 3.43 0.68
C LEU A 165 6.46 2.13 0.58
N LEU A 166 7.64 2.20 -0.04
CA LEU A 166 8.40 1.02 -0.46
C LEU A 166 9.71 0.93 0.31
N ASP A 167 10.04 -0.27 0.78
CA ASP A 167 11.36 -0.64 1.27
C ASP A 167 11.90 -1.78 0.38
N ALA A 168 12.44 -1.39 -0.77
CA ALA A 168 12.97 -2.29 -1.79
C ALA A 168 14.16 -1.63 -2.51
N PRO A 169 15.05 -2.42 -3.15
CA PRO A 169 16.11 -1.89 -3.98
C PRO A 169 15.60 -0.90 -5.02
N TYR A 170 16.25 0.26 -5.14
CA TYR A 170 15.81 1.31 -6.07
C TYR A 170 15.67 0.81 -7.51
N ASP A 171 16.61 -0.02 -7.97
CA ASP A 171 16.56 -0.60 -9.31
C ASP A 171 15.32 -1.47 -9.53
N ASP A 172 14.85 -2.19 -8.50
CA ASP A 172 13.65 -3.02 -8.59
C ASP A 172 12.37 -2.17 -8.53
N ILE A 173 12.39 -1.06 -7.80
CA ILE A 173 11.31 -0.06 -7.83
C ILE A 173 11.19 0.56 -9.23
N ILE A 174 12.32 0.90 -9.86
CA ILE A 174 12.34 1.45 -11.22
C ILE A 174 11.84 0.42 -12.23
N LYS A 175 12.33 -0.83 -12.20
CA LYS A 175 11.83 -1.91 -13.07
C LYS A 175 10.34 -2.18 -12.87
N ALA A 176 9.85 -2.12 -11.63
CA ALA A 176 8.41 -2.24 -11.37
C ALA A 176 7.62 -1.10 -12.03
N ALA A 177 8.15 0.12 -12.01
CA ALA A 177 7.54 1.29 -12.64
C ALA A 177 7.62 1.29 -14.17
N GLU A 178 8.63 0.67 -14.78
CA GLU A 178 8.75 0.52 -16.25
C GLU A 178 7.60 -0.29 -16.85
N GLY A 179 6.99 -1.20 -16.07
CA GLY A 179 5.77 -1.93 -16.46
C GLY A 179 4.52 -1.06 -16.53
N VAL A 180 4.59 0.21 -16.12
CA VAL A 180 3.50 1.18 -16.14
C VAL A 180 3.79 2.23 -17.22
N ARG A 181 2.73 2.78 -17.83
CA ARG A 181 2.86 3.91 -18.75
C ARG A 181 3.62 5.05 -18.07
N ALA A 182 4.74 5.48 -18.65
CA ALA A 182 5.70 6.38 -18.00
C ALA A 182 5.10 7.71 -17.51
N ASP A 183 4.04 8.21 -18.15
CA ASP A 183 3.34 9.44 -17.75
C ASP A 183 2.31 9.22 -16.62
N ASN A 184 2.03 7.99 -16.23
CA ASN A 184 1.07 7.62 -15.18
C ASN A 184 1.74 7.15 -13.88
N VAL A 185 3.07 7.13 -13.83
CA VAL A 185 3.82 6.78 -12.63
C VAL A 185 4.76 7.90 -12.22
N TYR A 186 4.96 8.04 -10.92
CA TYR A 186 6.00 8.85 -10.33
C TYR A 186 6.77 8.01 -9.32
N VAL A 187 8.09 8.01 -9.43
CA VAL A 187 9.00 7.39 -8.46
C VAL A 187 9.82 8.51 -7.84
N ALA A 188 9.83 8.56 -6.51
CA ALA A 188 10.62 9.53 -5.78
C ALA A 188 12.12 9.27 -5.96
N PRO A 189 12.96 10.32 -6.04
CA PRO A 189 14.39 10.16 -6.26
C PRO A 189 15.08 9.55 -5.03
N ASN A 190 16.06 8.67 -5.26
CA ASN A 190 16.89 8.08 -4.22
C ASN A 190 18.07 9.00 -3.85
N ASN A 191 17.78 10.14 -3.22
CA ASN A 191 18.77 11.17 -2.88
C ASN A 191 18.46 11.95 -1.59
N GLY A 192 17.77 11.36 -0.61
CA GLY A 192 17.32 12.06 0.60
C GLY A 192 16.00 12.83 0.43
N ASN A 193 15.79 13.42 -0.75
CA ASN A 193 14.53 14.12 -1.02
C ASN A 193 13.35 13.14 -1.11
N GLY A 194 13.55 11.94 -1.67
CA GLY A 194 12.48 10.96 -1.83
C GLY A 194 11.84 10.51 -0.52
N TYR A 195 12.63 10.30 0.53
CA TYR A 195 12.13 10.00 1.86
C TYR A 195 11.31 11.15 2.45
N ASN A 196 11.77 12.38 2.28
CA ASN A 196 11.03 13.57 2.70
C ASN A 196 9.68 13.69 1.99
N GLN A 197 9.64 13.39 0.68
CA GLN A 197 8.39 13.36 -0.08
C GLN A 197 7.45 12.27 0.45
N ALA A 198 7.96 11.08 0.72
CA ALA A 198 7.22 9.96 1.27
C ALA A 198 6.58 10.32 2.63
N ASN A 199 7.37 10.86 3.56
CA ASN A 199 6.87 11.30 4.87
C ASN A 199 5.78 12.36 4.75
N LYS A 200 5.98 13.37 3.89
CA LYS A 200 4.98 14.43 3.67
C LYS A 200 3.68 13.88 3.09
N PHE A 201 3.76 12.95 2.14
CA PHE A 201 2.60 12.33 1.51
C PHE A 201 1.79 11.48 2.49
N PHE A 202 2.43 10.57 3.22
CA PHE A 202 1.70 9.69 4.16
C PHE A 202 1.19 10.44 5.39
N SER A 203 1.86 11.53 5.79
CA SER A 203 1.30 12.48 6.77
C SER A 203 0.02 13.14 6.25
N LEU A 204 0.00 13.63 5.00
CA LEU A 204 -1.21 14.19 4.36
C LEU A 204 -2.34 13.17 4.31
N ALA A 205 -2.06 11.99 3.76
CA ALA A 205 -3.07 10.97 3.55
C ALA A 205 -3.75 10.55 4.86
N THR A 206 -3.03 10.60 5.98
CA THR A 206 -3.59 10.39 7.31
C THR A 206 -4.58 11.49 7.69
N PHE A 207 -4.23 12.76 7.47
CA PHE A 207 -5.12 13.90 7.77
C PHE A 207 -6.32 14.03 6.83
N SER A 208 -6.16 13.73 5.54
CA SER A 208 -7.24 13.84 4.54
C SER A 208 -8.36 12.81 4.74
N MET A 209 -8.15 11.79 5.59
CA MET A 209 -9.13 10.75 5.92
C MET A 209 -9.80 10.95 7.29
N THR A 210 -9.28 11.86 8.13
CA THR A 210 -9.94 12.29 9.37
C THR A 210 -10.96 13.38 9.05
N ILE A 211 -12.24 13.07 9.24
CA ILE A 211 -13.38 14.00 9.16
C ILE A 211 -13.31 15.01 10.30
#